data_AF-A0A7C3YN04-F1
#
_entry.id   AF-A0A7C3YN04-F1
#
_cell.length_a   1.000
_cell.length_b   1.000
_cell.length_c   1.000
_cell.angle_alpha   90.00
_cell.angle_beta   90.00
_cell.angle_gamma   90.00
#
_symmetry.space_group_name_H-M   'P 1'
#
loop_
_entity.id
_entity.type
_entity.pdbx_description
1 polymer ?
#
loop_
_entity_poly.entity_id
_entity_poly.type
_entity_poly.pdbx_seq_one_letter_code
_entity_poly.pdbx_strand_id
1 'polypeptide(L)'
;MNFDTLTIINLFKEIDYNFNELVKCLLLSGINGLISSGVVFILLSPLETFFSRITDIKLLELADFNQPLLKRLMLEAPGTYHHSLTVASIAEHAANAINANALLARVGAYYHDIGKLIKPEYFIENQVAIENPHNNISPTMSGLVVISHVKEGVNLAKKNNLDKPIIDLIEQHHGNSLLYSIYQKALEKIEISSETEFRYPGPKPKTKEAAILMISDSCEAAARTLDEPSPSRLKDMVEKIINNKFTDGQLNDAPLTLSDMNKIADSIVETLIGIHHVRIEYEIGKEKNG
;
A
#
# COMPACT_ATOMS: atom_id res chain seq x y z
N MET A 1 -30.87 -6.67 -29.65
CA MET A 1 -30.61 -5.40 -30.36
C MET A 1 -31.08 -4.29 -29.44
N ASN A 2 -30.17 -3.51 -28.87
CA ASN A 2 -30.50 -2.58 -27.78
C ASN A 2 -31.48 -1.50 -28.26
N PHE A 3 -32.35 -1.04 -27.35
CA PHE A 3 -33.37 -0.03 -27.64
C PHE A 3 -32.76 1.24 -28.27
N ASP A 4 -31.53 1.59 -27.88
CA ASP A 4 -30.78 2.72 -28.43
C ASP A 4 -30.37 2.52 -29.89
N THR A 5 -29.99 1.30 -30.29
CA THR A 5 -29.61 1.00 -31.68
C THR A 5 -30.82 0.99 -32.61
N LEU A 6 -31.97 0.50 -32.12
CA LEU A 6 -33.22 0.49 -32.89
C LEU A 6 -33.81 1.90 -33.06
N THR A 7 -33.66 2.75 -32.03
CA THR A 7 -34.11 4.15 -32.06
C THR A 7 -33.27 4.97 -33.03
N ILE A 8 -31.94 4.78 -33.03
CA ILE A 8 -31.03 5.41 -34.01
C ILE A 8 -31.40 4.96 -35.43
N ILE A 9 -31.59 3.67 -35.68
CA ILE A 9 -31.93 3.14 -37.02
C ILE A 9 -33.31 3.64 -37.50
N ASN A 10 -34.30 3.76 -36.61
CA ASN A 10 -35.61 4.31 -36.97
C ASN A 10 -35.57 5.83 -37.23
N LEU A 11 -34.71 6.59 -36.52
CA LEU A 11 -34.48 8.00 -36.84
C LEU A 11 -33.86 8.20 -38.24
N PHE A 12 -33.02 7.25 -38.68
CA PHE A 12 -32.41 7.27 -40.01
C PHE A 12 -33.34 6.79 -41.13
N LYS A 13 -34.46 6.12 -40.82
CA LYS A 13 -35.39 5.58 -41.82
C LYS A 13 -36.41 6.59 -42.34
N GLU A 14 -36.72 7.65 -41.58
CA GLU A 14 -37.70 8.68 -41.96
C GLU A 14 -37.07 9.91 -42.62
N ILE A 15 -35.75 9.96 -42.75
CA ILE A 15 -35.03 11.13 -43.26
C ILE A 15 -34.24 10.73 -44.50
N ASP A 16 -34.65 11.25 -45.65
CA ASP A 16 -34.00 11.06 -46.95
C ASP A 16 -32.68 11.85 -47.00
N TYR A 17 -31.69 11.41 -46.21
CA TYR A 17 -30.38 12.05 -46.16
C TYR A 17 -29.62 11.75 -47.45
N ASN A 18 -29.31 12.81 -48.21
CA ASN A 18 -28.32 12.72 -49.29
C ASN A 18 -26.98 12.20 -48.71
N PHE A 19 -26.25 11.38 -49.46
CA PHE A 19 -24.96 10.80 -49.05
C PHE A 19 -24.00 11.85 -48.44
N ASN A 20 -24.02 13.07 -48.98
CA ASN A 20 -23.24 14.20 -48.47
C ASN A 20 -23.62 14.63 -47.04
N GLU A 21 -24.90 14.57 -46.68
CA GLU A 21 -25.36 14.89 -45.33
C GLU A 21 -25.01 13.78 -44.34
N LEU A 22 -25.11 12.51 -44.75
CA LEU A 22 -24.64 11.38 -43.93
C LEU A 22 -23.14 11.53 -43.60
N VAL A 23 -22.32 11.85 -44.59
CA VAL A 23 -20.87 12.09 -44.40
C VAL A 23 -20.61 13.27 -43.47
N LYS A 24 -21.36 14.37 -43.60
CA LYS A 24 -21.26 15.51 -42.66
C LYS A 24 -21.63 15.12 -41.23
N CYS A 25 -22.73 14.39 -41.03
CA CYS A 25 -23.15 13.93 -39.71
C CYS A 25 -22.09 13.02 -39.07
N LEU A 26 -21.48 12.12 -39.84
CA LEU A 26 -20.40 11.26 -39.35
C LEU A 26 -19.15 12.06 -38.99
N LEU A 27 -18.75 13.03 -39.82
CA LEU A 27 -17.60 13.90 -39.54
C LEU A 27 -17.83 14.76 -38.30
N LEU A 28 -19.00 15.41 -38.18
CA LEU A 28 -19.35 16.22 -37.02
C LEU A 28 -19.44 15.38 -35.74
N SER A 29 -19.99 14.16 -35.83
CA SER A 29 -20.04 13.24 -34.69
C SER A 29 -18.64 12.79 -34.27
N GLY A 30 -17.74 12.52 -35.23
CA GLY A 30 -16.35 12.19 -34.96
C GLY A 30 -15.59 13.35 -34.30
N ILE A 31 -15.75 14.57 -34.83
CA ILE A 31 -15.16 15.78 -34.24
C ILE A 31 -15.72 16.02 -32.84
N ASN A 32 -17.03 15.89 -32.65
CA ASN A 32 -17.67 16.04 -31.35
C ASN A 32 -17.15 15.01 -30.33
N GLY A 33 -16.95 13.76 -30.76
CA GLY A 33 -16.35 12.71 -29.93
C GLY A 33 -14.93 13.06 -29.48
N LEU A 34 -14.09 13.57 -30.39
CA LEU A 34 -12.72 14.00 -30.09
C LEU A 34 -12.68 15.23 -29.16
N ILE A 35 -13.55 16.21 -29.39
CA ILE A 35 -13.65 17.39 -28.52
C ILE A 35 -14.14 16.96 -27.14
N SER A 36 -15.16 16.12 -27.05
CA SER A 36 -15.73 15.66 -25.79
C SER A 36 -14.71 14.88 -24.96
N SER A 37 -13.94 13.95 -25.59
CA SER A 37 -12.89 13.22 -24.89
C SER A 37 -11.74 14.12 -24.44
N GLY A 38 -11.35 15.10 -25.27
CA GLY A 38 -10.35 16.10 -24.91
C GLY A 38 -10.77 16.96 -23.71
N VAL A 39 -12.04 17.42 -23.68
CA VAL A 39 -12.60 18.15 -22.55
C VAL A 39 -12.58 17.32 -21.28
N VAL A 40 -12.97 16.04 -21.34
CA VAL A 40 -12.91 15.13 -20.19
C VAL A 40 -11.48 14.98 -19.67
N PHE A 41 -10.50 14.76 -20.55
CA PHE A 41 -9.08 14.65 -20.17
C PHE A 41 -8.55 15.92 -19.49
N ILE A 42 -8.91 17.10 -20.00
CA ILE A 42 -8.50 18.39 -19.42
C ILE A 42 -9.16 18.61 -18.05
N LEU A 43 -10.42 18.23 -17.89
CA LEU A 43 -11.18 18.43 -16.65
C LEU A 43 -10.88 17.37 -15.57
N LEU A 44 -10.34 16.22 -15.94
CA LEU A 44 -10.06 15.12 -15.00
C LEU A 44 -9.12 15.55 -13.87
N SER A 45 -7.97 16.13 -14.20
CA SER A 45 -6.95 16.55 -13.22
C SER A 45 -7.43 17.60 -12.19
N PRO A 46 -8.13 18.69 -12.57
CA PRO A 46 -8.70 19.61 -11.59
C PRO A 46 -9.83 18.98 -10.76
N LEU A 47 -10.62 18.06 -11.32
CA LEU A 47 -11.64 17.33 -10.55
C LEU A 47 -11.01 16.37 -9.53
N GLU A 48 -9.96 15.63 -9.88
CA GLU A 48 -9.20 14.77 -8.98
C GLU A 48 -8.66 15.56 -7.78
N THR A 49 -8.04 16.71 -8.06
CA THR A 49 -7.53 17.61 -7.02
C THR A 49 -8.64 18.10 -6.11
N PHE A 50 -9.78 18.51 -6.68
CA PHE A 50 -10.93 18.99 -5.93
C PHE A 50 -11.56 17.90 -5.04
N PHE A 51 -11.66 16.66 -5.54
CA PHE A 51 -12.24 15.53 -4.80
C PHE A 51 -11.21 14.76 -3.95
N SER A 52 -9.93 15.11 -4.01
CA SER A 52 -8.83 14.36 -3.38
C SER A 52 -8.87 12.86 -3.72
N ARG A 53 -9.27 12.53 -4.96
CA ARG A 53 -9.31 11.16 -5.47
C ARG A 53 -8.23 10.98 -6.52
N ILE A 54 -7.58 9.82 -6.49
CA ILE A 54 -6.59 9.43 -7.48
C ILE A 54 -7.23 8.44 -8.46
N THR A 55 -6.97 8.60 -9.76
CA THR A 55 -7.46 7.65 -10.77
C THR A 55 -6.51 6.48 -10.96
N ASP A 56 -7.03 5.40 -11.56
CA ASP A 56 -6.25 4.21 -11.88
C ASP A 56 -5.09 4.52 -12.84
N ILE A 57 -5.27 5.45 -13.78
CA ILE A 57 -4.21 5.89 -14.69
C ILE A 57 -3.05 6.48 -13.88
N LYS A 58 -3.35 7.40 -12.96
CA LYS A 58 -2.35 8.04 -12.11
C LYS A 58 -1.66 7.02 -11.19
N LEU A 59 -2.41 6.07 -10.64
CA LEU A 59 -1.85 4.99 -9.84
C LEU A 59 -0.92 4.09 -10.66
N LEU A 60 -1.25 3.79 -11.91
CA LEU A 60 -0.39 3.01 -12.81
C LEU A 60 0.90 3.77 -13.18
N GLU A 61 0.83 5.09 -13.35
CA GLU A 61 2.03 5.93 -13.52
C GLU A 61 2.94 5.89 -12.27
N LEU A 62 2.35 5.93 -11.08
CA LEU A 62 3.08 5.82 -9.81
C LEU A 62 3.58 4.39 -9.54
N ALA A 63 2.99 3.38 -10.17
CA ALA A 63 3.44 2.00 -10.08
C ALA A 63 4.70 1.71 -10.91
N ASP A 64 5.13 2.64 -11.78
CA ASP A 64 6.36 2.49 -12.56
C ASP A 64 7.60 2.63 -11.66
N PHE A 65 8.40 1.56 -11.55
CA PHE A 65 9.63 1.55 -10.75
C PHE A 65 10.73 2.49 -11.28
N ASN A 66 10.56 3.09 -12.46
CA ASN A 66 11.42 4.16 -12.95
C ASN A 66 11.15 5.52 -12.27
N GLN A 67 10.08 5.63 -11.47
CA GLN A 67 9.81 6.82 -10.67
C GLN A 67 11.01 7.15 -9.77
N PRO A 68 11.44 8.43 -9.67
CA PRO A 68 12.67 8.80 -8.97
C PRO A 68 12.76 8.27 -7.53
N LEU A 69 11.66 8.34 -6.76
CA LEU A 69 11.63 7.87 -5.37
C LEU A 69 11.78 6.35 -5.25
N LEU A 70 11.10 5.58 -6.11
CA LEU A 70 11.19 4.11 -6.08
C LEU A 70 12.58 3.64 -6.50
N LYS A 71 13.15 4.29 -7.51
CA LYS A 71 14.54 4.03 -7.93
C LYS A 71 15.54 4.33 -6.82
N ARG A 72 15.35 5.43 -6.08
CA ARG A 72 16.17 5.73 -4.90
C ARG A 72 15.99 4.68 -3.82
N LEU A 73 14.75 4.27 -3.51
CA LEU A 73 14.49 3.23 -2.51
C LEU A 73 15.22 1.93 -2.86
N MET A 74 15.15 1.50 -4.13
CA MET A 74 15.84 0.32 -4.62
C MET A 74 17.38 0.40 -4.47
N LEU A 75 17.98 1.56 -4.68
CA LEU A 75 19.44 1.74 -4.67
C LEU A 75 20.02 2.08 -3.28
N GLU A 76 19.32 2.92 -2.51
CA GLU A 76 19.78 3.47 -1.23
C GLU A 76 19.28 2.64 -0.03
N ALA A 77 18.12 1.98 -0.14
CA ALA A 77 17.48 1.20 0.93
C ALA A 77 16.85 -0.11 0.39
N PRO A 78 17.66 -1.03 -0.17
CA PRO A 78 17.18 -2.20 -0.90
C PRO A 78 16.34 -3.16 -0.03
N GLY A 79 16.63 -3.26 1.26
CA GLY A 79 15.85 -4.06 2.21
C GLY A 79 14.43 -3.53 2.37
N THR A 80 14.30 -2.22 2.59
CA THR A 80 13.01 -1.52 2.64
C THR A 80 12.26 -1.64 1.31
N TYR A 81 12.98 -1.57 0.17
CA TYR A 81 12.37 -1.79 -1.15
C TYR A 81 11.75 -3.18 -1.27
N HIS A 82 12.48 -4.24 -0.92
CA HIS A 82 11.96 -5.61 -0.98
C HIS A 82 10.81 -5.87 0.00
N HIS A 83 10.90 -5.30 1.21
CA HIS A 83 9.80 -5.30 2.18
C HIS A 83 8.55 -4.64 1.56
N SER A 84 8.69 -3.45 0.99
CA SER A 84 7.58 -2.70 0.39
C SER A 84 6.90 -3.47 -0.75
N LEU A 85 7.66 -4.19 -1.59
CA LEU A 85 7.08 -5.05 -2.64
C LEU A 85 6.27 -6.21 -2.07
N THR A 86 6.74 -6.80 -0.98
CA THR A 86 6.06 -7.93 -0.32
C THR A 86 4.77 -7.45 0.34
N VAL A 87 4.84 -6.33 1.08
CA VAL A 87 3.67 -5.66 1.66
C VAL A 87 2.67 -5.27 0.57
N ALA A 88 3.13 -4.80 -0.59
CA ALA A 88 2.27 -4.44 -1.70
C ALA A 88 1.47 -5.62 -2.24
N SER A 89 2.08 -6.80 -2.37
CA SER A 89 1.36 -8.02 -2.77
C SER A 89 0.31 -8.44 -1.73
N ILE A 90 0.67 -8.41 -0.45
CA ILE A 90 -0.24 -8.74 0.66
C ILE A 90 -1.43 -7.78 0.69
N ALA A 91 -1.16 -6.47 0.62
CA ALA A 91 -2.16 -5.42 0.67
C ALA A 91 -3.09 -5.45 -0.55
N GLU A 92 -2.58 -5.73 -1.75
CA GLU A 92 -3.39 -5.86 -2.97
C GLU A 92 -4.41 -6.99 -2.85
N HIS A 93 -3.97 -8.19 -2.44
CA HIS A 93 -4.87 -9.33 -2.29
C HIS A 93 -5.92 -9.10 -1.19
N ALA A 94 -5.50 -8.57 -0.03
CA ALA A 94 -6.40 -8.26 1.07
C ALA A 94 -7.46 -7.21 0.69
N ALA A 95 -7.07 -6.18 -0.07
CA ALA A 95 -8.01 -5.18 -0.59
C ALA A 95 -9.01 -5.79 -1.59
N ASN A 96 -8.55 -6.64 -2.50
CA ASN A 96 -9.42 -7.36 -3.44
C ASN A 96 -10.45 -8.24 -2.71
N ALA A 97 -10.05 -8.94 -1.64
CA ALA A 97 -10.93 -9.84 -0.88
C ALA A 97 -12.17 -9.15 -0.28
N ILE A 98 -12.10 -7.83 -0.07
CA ILE A 98 -13.20 -7.03 0.49
C ILE A 98 -13.75 -5.97 -0.49
N ASN A 99 -13.38 -6.05 -1.76
CA ASN A 99 -13.73 -5.06 -2.80
C ASN A 99 -13.33 -3.61 -2.43
N ALA A 100 -12.17 -3.44 -1.79
CA ALA A 100 -11.52 -2.14 -1.62
C ALA A 100 -10.67 -1.79 -2.86
N ASN A 101 -10.09 -0.59 -2.90
CA ASN A 101 -9.22 -0.21 -4.02
C ASN A 101 -7.84 -0.89 -3.89
N ALA A 102 -7.72 -2.05 -4.54
CA ALA A 102 -6.51 -2.87 -4.50
C ALA A 102 -5.31 -2.21 -5.18
N LEU A 103 -5.52 -1.47 -6.27
CA LEU A 103 -4.44 -0.74 -6.94
C LEU A 103 -3.88 0.37 -6.04
N LEU A 104 -4.74 1.10 -5.34
CA LEU A 104 -4.33 2.10 -4.35
C LEU A 104 -3.57 1.47 -3.19
N ALA A 105 -4.03 0.34 -2.64
CA ALA A 105 -3.34 -0.37 -1.57
C ALA A 105 -1.93 -0.83 -2.01
N ARG A 106 -1.82 -1.41 -3.21
CA ARG A 106 -0.55 -1.83 -3.81
C ARG A 106 0.42 -0.66 -3.97
N VAL A 107 -0.01 0.40 -4.65
CA VAL A 107 0.85 1.55 -4.95
C VAL A 107 1.21 2.28 -3.66
N GLY A 108 0.27 2.44 -2.74
CA GLY A 108 0.53 3.00 -1.41
C GLY A 108 1.63 2.24 -0.66
N ALA A 109 1.61 0.90 -0.71
CA ALA A 109 2.66 0.08 -0.12
C ALA A 109 4.05 0.29 -0.74
N TYR A 110 4.16 0.60 -2.03
CA TYR A 110 5.46 0.95 -2.63
C TYR A 110 6.09 2.20 -2.02
N TYR A 111 5.26 3.13 -1.56
CA TYR A 111 5.70 4.43 -1.06
C TYR A 111 5.65 4.57 0.47
N HIS A 112 4.96 3.69 1.19
CA HIS A 112 4.65 3.87 2.62
C HIS A 112 5.88 4.17 3.49
N ASP A 113 7.00 3.58 3.09
CA ASP A 113 8.26 3.56 3.84
C ASP A 113 9.37 4.45 3.25
N ILE A 114 9.08 5.30 2.26
CA ILE A 114 10.11 6.12 1.59
C ILE A 114 10.84 7.07 2.55
N GLY A 115 10.29 7.37 3.72
CA GLY A 115 10.98 8.15 4.74
C GLY A 115 12.23 7.47 5.30
N LYS A 116 12.33 6.14 5.20
CA LYS A 116 13.53 5.38 5.59
C LYS A 116 14.75 5.74 4.74
N LEU A 117 14.57 6.35 3.55
CA LEU A 117 15.64 6.92 2.72
C LEU A 117 16.50 7.95 3.45
N ILE A 118 16.00 8.60 4.50
CA ILE A 118 16.77 9.62 5.22
C ILE A 118 17.89 9.00 6.07
N LYS A 119 17.65 7.82 6.65
CA LYS A 119 18.61 7.09 7.51
C LYS A 119 18.46 5.57 7.33
N PRO A 120 18.76 5.00 6.14
CA PRO A 120 18.50 3.59 5.85
C PRO A 120 19.15 2.64 6.86
N GLU A 121 20.35 2.96 7.34
CA GLU A 121 21.17 2.16 8.25
C GLU A 121 20.54 1.94 9.64
N TYR A 122 19.55 2.75 10.02
CA TYR A 122 18.81 2.57 11.27
C TYR A 122 17.67 1.54 11.16
N PHE A 123 17.33 1.08 9.96
CA PHE A 123 16.27 0.10 9.76
C PHE A 123 16.87 -1.28 9.48
N ILE A 124 16.45 -2.27 10.28
CA ILE A 124 17.09 -3.60 10.35
C ILE A 124 17.12 -4.31 9.00
N GLU A 125 16.10 -4.12 8.17
CA GLU A 125 16.02 -4.72 6.85
C GLU A 125 17.12 -4.24 5.89
N ASN A 126 17.72 -3.07 6.15
CA ASN A 126 18.82 -2.51 5.36
C ASN A 126 20.21 -2.76 5.99
N GLN A 127 20.27 -3.36 7.18
CA GLN A 127 21.53 -3.60 7.88
C GLN A 127 22.18 -4.87 7.34
N VAL A 128 23.15 -4.70 6.44
CA VAL A 128 23.96 -5.82 5.89
C VAL A 128 25.38 -5.72 6.45
N ALA A 129 25.75 -6.68 7.31
CA ALA A 129 27.10 -6.81 7.87
C ALA A 129 27.62 -5.55 8.60
N ILE A 130 26.73 -4.74 9.16
CA ILE A 130 27.05 -3.58 10.00
C ILE A 130 26.55 -3.78 11.43
N GLU A 131 27.20 -3.15 12.39
CA GLU A 131 26.70 -3.08 13.77
C GLU A 131 25.42 -2.22 13.80
N ASN A 132 24.40 -2.68 14.54
CA ASN A 132 23.15 -1.95 14.64
C ASN A 132 23.36 -0.60 15.36
N PRO A 133 23.15 0.56 14.70
CA PRO A 133 23.41 1.87 15.30
C PRO A 133 22.53 2.17 16.52
N HIS A 134 21.40 1.47 16.67
CA HIS A 134 20.55 1.56 17.85
C HIS A 134 21.24 1.12 19.15
N ASN A 135 22.33 0.33 19.07
CA ASN A 135 23.11 -0.06 20.24
C ASN A 135 23.87 1.12 20.87
N ASN A 136 24.16 2.15 20.09
CA ASN A 136 24.99 3.29 20.48
C ASN A 136 24.19 4.53 20.89
N ILE A 137 22.86 4.43 20.97
CA ILE A 137 21.96 5.53 21.34
C ILE A 137 20.96 5.10 22.40
N SER A 138 20.31 6.06 23.08
CA SER A 138 19.27 5.73 24.06
C SER A 138 18.02 5.15 23.38
N PRO A 139 17.20 4.37 24.10
CA PRO A 139 15.88 3.94 23.65
C PRO A 139 15.01 5.11 23.15
N THR A 140 14.98 6.23 23.89
CA THR A 140 14.26 7.44 23.48
C THR A 140 14.74 7.98 22.12
N MET A 141 16.05 8.08 21.91
CA MET A 141 16.61 8.50 20.61
C MET A 141 16.31 7.49 19.50
N SER A 142 16.35 6.19 19.82
CA SER A 142 15.97 5.13 18.89
C SER A 142 14.52 5.27 18.44
N GLY A 143 13.61 5.50 19.40
CA GLY A 143 12.20 5.76 19.15
C GLY A 143 12.00 6.96 18.24
N LEU A 144 12.67 8.08 18.51
CA LEU A 144 12.58 9.28 17.67
C LEU A 144 13.05 9.03 16.24
N VAL A 145 14.15 8.30 16.04
CA VAL A 145 14.63 7.95 14.69
C VAL A 145 13.58 7.11 13.95
N VAL A 146 13.06 6.06 14.61
CA VAL A 146 12.05 5.19 13.99
C VAL A 146 10.76 5.97 13.71
N ILE A 147 10.20 6.72 14.66
CA ILE A 147 8.97 7.50 14.44
C ILE A 147 9.13 8.51 13.31
N SER A 148 10.31 9.11 13.17
CA SER A 148 10.54 10.20 12.21
C SER A 148 10.36 9.78 10.75
N HIS A 149 10.50 8.50 10.40
CA HIS A 149 10.36 8.06 8.99
C HIS A 149 8.99 8.39 8.41
N VAL A 150 7.91 8.38 9.22
CA VAL A 150 6.58 8.74 8.73
C VAL A 150 6.55 10.20 8.27
N LYS A 151 7.05 11.12 9.12
CA LYS A 151 7.11 12.56 8.82
C LYS A 151 8.04 12.83 7.64
N GLU A 152 9.20 12.18 7.60
CA GLU A 152 10.14 12.33 6.48
C GLU A 152 9.57 11.77 5.17
N GLY A 153 8.81 10.67 5.24
CA GLY A 153 8.10 10.10 4.10
C GLY A 153 7.07 11.07 3.54
N VAL A 154 6.25 11.67 4.40
CA VAL A 154 5.30 12.73 4.02
C VAL A 154 6.02 13.93 3.38
N ASN A 155 7.16 14.36 3.94
CA ASN A 155 7.95 15.45 3.37
C ASN A 155 8.50 15.11 1.98
N LEU A 156 9.05 13.90 1.80
CA LEU A 156 9.55 13.42 0.52
C LEU A 156 8.43 13.30 -0.51
N ALA A 157 7.28 12.75 -0.11
CA ALA A 157 6.11 12.62 -0.96
C ALA A 157 5.62 13.99 -1.46
N LYS A 158 5.49 14.97 -0.57
CA LYS A 158 5.11 16.35 -0.92
C LYS A 158 6.12 17.01 -1.86
N LYS A 159 7.42 16.86 -1.59
CA LYS A 159 8.50 17.41 -2.45
C LYS A 159 8.50 16.81 -3.86
N ASN A 160 8.01 15.58 -4.01
CA ASN A 160 7.92 14.89 -5.29
C ASN A 160 6.51 14.95 -5.89
N ASN A 161 5.62 15.80 -5.37
CA ASN A 161 4.25 16.00 -5.85
C ASN A 161 3.44 14.70 -5.91
N LEU A 162 3.62 13.80 -4.95
CA LEU A 162 2.74 12.64 -4.82
C LEU A 162 1.33 13.08 -4.42
N ASP A 163 0.34 12.38 -4.95
CA ASP A 163 -1.06 12.68 -4.69
C ASP A 163 -1.45 12.43 -3.23
N LYS A 164 -2.45 13.19 -2.76
CA LYS A 164 -2.92 13.16 -1.36
C LYS A 164 -3.24 11.74 -0.84
N PRO A 165 -3.90 10.85 -1.60
CA PRO A 165 -4.15 9.49 -1.14
C PRO A 165 -2.88 8.69 -0.82
N ILE A 166 -1.79 8.88 -1.57
CA ILE A 166 -0.51 8.21 -1.29
C ILE A 166 0.16 8.82 -0.06
N ILE A 167 0.15 10.15 0.06
CA ILE A 167 0.64 10.85 1.26
C ILE A 167 -0.11 10.36 2.51
N ASP A 168 -1.42 10.16 2.41
CA ASP A 168 -2.25 9.67 3.51
C ASP A 168 -1.88 8.25 3.93
N LEU A 169 -1.60 7.37 2.98
CA LEU A 169 -1.15 6.01 3.28
C LEU A 169 0.22 6.03 3.97
N ILE A 170 1.15 6.89 3.55
CA ILE A 170 2.43 7.10 4.25
C ILE A 170 2.20 7.62 5.66
N GLU A 171 1.33 8.61 5.86
CA GLU A 171 1.11 9.21 7.18
C GLU A 171 0.42 8.25 8.17
N GLN A 172 -0.49 7.41 7.66
CA GLN A 172 -1.43 6.63 8.49
C GLN A 172 -1.02 5.17 8.72
N HIS A 173 -0.05 4.61 7.98
CA HIS A 173 0.21 3.17 8.01
C HIS A 173 0.61 2.61 9.39
N HIS A 174 1.13 3.44 10.30
CA HIS A 174 1.35 3.05 11.70
C HIS A 174 0.30 3.57 12.69
N GLY A 175 -0.59 4.47 12.26
CA GLY A 175 -1.57 5.10 13.14
C GLY A 175 -0.89 5.75 14.34
N ASN A 176 -1.40 5.49 15.54
CA ASN A 176 -0.73 5.85 16.79
C ASN A 176 -0.23 4.63 17.57
N SER A 177 0.19 3.58 16.85
CA SER A 177 0.69 2.34 17.44
C SER A 177 1.89 2.60 18.35
N LEU A 178 2.05 1.76 19.37
CA LEU A 178 3.22 1.79 20.25
C LEU A 178 4.42 1.06 19.60
N LEU A 179 5.59 1.69 19.64
CA LEU A 179 6.89 1.06 19.36
C LEU A 179 7.28 0.13 20.52
N TYR A 180 6.57 -0.98 20.65
CA TYR A 180 6.62 -1.85 21.83
C TYR A 180 8.04 -2.32 22.17
N SER A 181 8.82 -2.78 21.18
CA SER A 181 10.17 -3.30 21.41
C SER A 181 11.14 -2.25 21.93
N ILE A 182 11.01 -0.99 21.51
CA ILE A 182 11.85 0.11 21.97
C ILE A 182 11.40 0.60 23.35
N TYR A 183 10.08 0.66 23.57
CA TYR A 183 9.51 1.00 24.88
C TYR A 183 9.94 0.00 25.97
N GLN A 184 9.90 -1.30 25.68
CA GLN A 184 10.38 -2.32 26.62
C GLN A 184 11.87 -2.13 26.96
N LYS A 185 12.72 -1.83 25.96
CA LYS A 185 14.14 -1.52 26.20
C LYS A 185 14.34 -0.27 27.05
N ALA A 186 13.44 0.72 26.98
CA ALA A 186 13.47 1.90 27.83
C ALA A 186 13.17 1.55 29.30
N LEU A 187 12.14 0.74 29.52
CA LEU A 187 11.77 0.26 30.86
C LEU A 187 12.87 -0.59 31.50
N GLU A 188 13.52 -1.47 30.74
CA GLU A 188 14.66 -2.29 31.21
C GLU A 188 15.87 -1.44 31.64
N LYS A 189 16.07 -0.28 31.01
CA LYS A 189 17.15 0.66 31.34
C LYS A 189 16.79 1.62 32.49
N ILE A 190 15.63 1.46 33.14
CA ILE A 190 15.13 2.35 34.20
C ILE A 190 15.03 3.80 33.67
N GLU A 191 14.76 3.97 32.37
CA GLU A 191 14.42 5.27 31.80
C GLU A 191 12.96 5.55 32.14
N ILE A 192 12.67 6.62 32.90
CA ILE A 192 11.29 7.04 33.16
C ILE A 192 10.77 7.60 31.84
N SER A 193 10.02 6.79 31.11
CA SER A 193 9.46 7.20 29.84
C SER A 193 7.98 6.88 29.77
N SER A 194 7.21 7.85 29.28
CA SER A 194 5.79 7.65 29.04
C SER A 194 5.58 6.81 27.78
N GLU A 195 4.54 5.97 27.77
CA GLU A 195 4.14 5.24 26.56
C GLU A 195 3.89 6.18 25.37
N THR A 196 3.43 7.39 25.66
CA THR A 196 3.18 8.45 24.66
C THR A 196 4.43 8.89 23.91
N GLU A 197 5.63 8.80 24.49
CA GLU A 197 6.89 9.12 23.80
C GLU A 197 7.27 8.09 22.73
N PHE A 198 6.72 6.88 22.82
CA PHE A 198 7.00 5.77 21.91
C PHE A 198 5.83 5.45 20.98
N ARG A 199 4.77 6.25 20.99
CA ARG A 199 3.67 6.12 20.03
C ARG A 199 3.91 7.00 18.81
N TYR A 200 3.55 6.47 17.65
CA TYR A 200 3.47 7.29 16.44
C TYR A 200 2.44 8.42 16.63
N PRO A 201 2.65 9.60 16.00
CA PRO A 201 1.77 10.74 16.18
C PRO A 201 0.38 10.56 15.53
N GLY A 202 0.19 9.54 14.69
CA GLY A 202 -1.01 9.37 13.89
C GLY A 202 -1.05 10.27 12.64
N PRO A 203 -2.23 10.41 12.01
CA PRO A 203 -3.52 9.93 12.49
C PRO A 203 -3.74 8.42 12.28
N LYS A 204 -4.76 7.86 12.93
CA LYS A 204 -5.21 6.48 12.65
C LYS A 204 -5.70 6.34 11.21
N PRO A 205 -5.66 5.13 10.63
CA PRO A 205 -6.25 4.83 9.33
C PRO A 205 -7.68 5.33 9.19
N LYS A 206 -7.94 6.10 8.14
CA LYS A 206 -9.28 6.66 7.83
C LYS A 206 -9.97 5.96 6.67
N THR A 207 -9.26 5.10 5.95
CA THR A 207 -9.76 4.36 4.78
C THR A 207 -9.52 2.87 4.95
N LYS A 208 -10.24 2.05 4.17
CA LYS A 208 -10.02 0.60 4.15
C LYS A 208 -8.58 0.29 3.72
N GLU A 209 -8.08 1.00 2.72
CA GLU A 209 -6.74 0.82 2.15
C GLU A 209 -5.65 1.17 3.16
N ALA A 210 -5.81 2.23 3.96
CA ALA A 210 -4.86 2.59 5.02
C ALA A 210 -4.82 1.53 6.12
N ALA A 211 -5.98 0.99 6.50
CA ALA A 211 -6.08 -0.06 7.51
C ALA A 211 -5.51 -1.39 7.01
N ILE A 212 -5.78 -1.75 5.74
CA ILE A 212 -5.18 -2.92 5.08
C ILE A 212 -3.67 -2.77 5.02
N LEU A 213 -3.15 -1.60 4.64
CA LEU A 213 -1.71 -1.34 4.57
C LEU A 213 -1.06 -1.52 5.95
N MET A 214 -1.64 -0.94 7.00
CA MET A 214 -1.18 -1.12 8.39
C MET A 214 -1.10 -2.58 8.80
N ILE A 215 -2.15 -3.36 8.52
CA ILE A 215 -2.23 -4.77 8.88
C ILE A 215 -1.19 -5.56 8.07
N SER A 216 -1.08 -5.29 6.77
CA SER A 216 -0.18 -5.98 5.84
C SER A 216 1.28 -5.76 6.22
N ASP A 217 1.67 -4.51 6.49
CA ASP A 217 3.01 -4.14 6.99
C ASP A 217 3.35 -4.91 8.27
N SER A 218 2.44 -4.87 9.26
CA SER A 218 2.63 -5.58 10.53
C SER A 218 2.77 -7.09 10.37
N CYS A 219 1.97 -7.70 9.47
CA CYS A 219 2.01 -9.14 9.21
C CYS A 219 3.28 -9.56 8.48
N GLU A 220 3.73 -8.78 7.49
CA GLU A 220 4.95 -9.04 6.74
C GLU A 220 6.19 -8.97 7.66
N ALA A 221 6.28 -7.89 8.46
CA ALA A 221 7.36 -7.70 9.40
C ALA A 221 7.42 -8.83 10.45
N ALA A 222 6.27 -9.26 10.96
CA ALA A 222 6.18 -10.38 11.89
C ALA A 222 6.54 -11.73 11.24
N ALA A 223 6.06 -12.00 10.02
CA ALA A 223 6.35 -13.24 9.32
C ALA A 223 7.85 -13.45 9.06
N ARG A 224 8.59 -12.38 8.76
CA ARG A 224 10.05 -12.41 8.55
C ARG A 224 10.82 -12.90 9.79
N THR A 225 10.24 -12.76 10.98
CA THR A 225 10.87 -13.17 12.25
C THR A 225 10.50 -14.58 12.71
N LEU A 226 9.64 -15.29 11.96
CA LEU A 226 9.30 -16.68 12.26
C LEU A 226 10.39 -17.62 11.72
N ASP A 227 10.93 -18.46 12.60
CA ASP A 227 11.92 -19.49 12.20
C ASP A 227 11.32 -20.51 11.22
N GLU A 228 10.07 -20.92 11.44
CA GLU A 228 9.33 -21.87 10.61
C GLU A 228 7.87 -21.40 10.41
N PRO A 229 7.58 -20.75 9.27
CA PRO A 229 6.27 -20.19 8.97
C PRO A 229 5.29 -21.27 8.46
N SER A 230 4.85 -22.17 9.35
CA SER A 230 3.80 -23.13 9.01
C SER A 230 2.45 -22.42 8.78
N PRO A 231 1.53 -22.98 7.98
CA PRO A 231 0.20 -22.40 7.77
C PRO A 231 -0.57 -22.07 9.06
N SER A 232 -0.49 -22.93 10.08
CA SER A 232 -1.14 -22.68 11.37
C SER A 232 -0.50 -21.51 12.13
N ARG A 233 0.84 -21.43 12.16
CA ARG A 233 1.55 -20.33 12.81
C ARG A 233 1.29 -18.99 12.14
N LEU A 234 1.25 -18.98 10.80
CA LEU A 234 0.89 -17.78 10.03
C LEU A 234 -0.52 -17.32 10.36
N LYS A 235 -1.48 -18.25 10.42
CA LYS A 235 -2.86 -17.95 10.81
C LYS A 235 -2.95 -17.32 12.20
N ASP A 236 -2.38 -17.99 13.21
CA ASP A 236 -2.38 -17.51 14.60
C ASP A 236 -1.73 -16.12 14.72
N MET A 237 -0.63 -15.90 13.99
CA MET A 237 0.07 -14.62 13.95
C MET A 237 -0.79 -13.51 13.35
N VAL A 238 -1.40 -13.74 12.19
CA VAL A 238 -2.24 -12.74 11.50
C VAL A 238 -3.46 -12.39 12.35
N GLU A 239 -4.17 -13.39 12.89
CA GLU A 239 -5.33 -13.16 13.77
C GLU A 239 -4.93 -12.35 15.01
N LYS A 240 -3.79 -12.67 15.62
CA LYS A 240 -3.28 -11.94 16.79
C LYS A 240 -2.95 -10.48 16.45
N ILE A 241 -2.33 -10.22 15.30
CA ILE A 241 -2.00 -8.85 14.86
C ILE A 241 -3.28 -8.04 14.65
N ILE A 242 -4.26 -8.58 13.91
CA ILE A 242 -5.53 -7.89 13.64
C ILE A 242 -6.26 -7.61 14.96
N ASN A 243 -6.35 -8.60 15.85
CA ASN A 243 -6.98 -8.43 17.16
C ASN A 243 -6.27 -7.37 18.01
N ASN A 244 -4.94 -7.33 18.02
CA ASN A 244 -4.18 -6.31 18.75
C ASN A 244 -4.43 -4.90 18.18
N LYS A 245 -4.50 -4.74 16.86
CA LYS A 245 -4.83 -3.45 16.22
C LYS A 245 -6.26 -3.03 16.53
N PHE A 246 -7.19 -3.98 16.56
CA PHE A 246 -8.59 -3.74 16.92
C PHE A 246 -8.73 -3.30 18.39
N THR A 247 -8.08 -4.01 19.34
CA THR A 247 -8.16 -3.69 20.77
C THR A 247 -7.42 -2.41 21.15
N ASP A 248 -6.32 -2.06 20.47
CA ASP A 248 -5.65 -0.75 20.59
C ASP A 248 -6.43 0.38 19.87
N GLY A 249 -7.57 0.04 19.25
CA GLY A 249 -8.48 0.97 18.58
C GLY A 249 -7.88 1.63 17.33
N GLN A 250 -6.84 1.05 16.73
CA GLN A 250 -6.20 1.58 15.51
C GLN A 250 -7.17 1.60 14.33
N LEU A 251 -8.16 0.70 14.31
CA LEU A 251 -9.07 0.51 13.19
C LEU A 251 -10.39 1.28 13.33
N ASN A 252 -10.57 2.06 14.41
CA ASN A 252 -11.84 2.71 14.75
C ASN A 252 -12.30 3.76 13.73
N ASP A 253 -11.36 4.41 13.05
CA ASP A 253 -11.65 5.51 12.12
C ASP A 253 -11.73 5.02 10.66
N ALA A 254 -11.42 3.75 10.41
CA ALA A 254 -11.53 3.13 9.10
C ALA A 254 -12.88 2.40 8.96
N PRO A 255 -13.56 2.47 7.81
CA PRO A 255 -14.86 1.83 7.60
C PRO A 255 -14.71 0.32 7.32
N LEU A 256 -14.10 -0.43 8.24
CA LEU A 256 -13.97 -1.89 8.19
C LEU A 256 -15.01 -2.57 9.08
N THR A 257 -15.65 -3.61 8.55
CA THR A 257 -16.53 -4.48 9.34
C THR A 257 -15.75 -5.65 9.94
N LEU A 258 -16.32 -6.33 10.94
CA LEU A 258 -15.77 -7.60 11.45
C LEU A 258 -15.66 -8.65 10.33
N SER A 259 -16.63 -8.68 9.41
CA SER A 259 -16.55 -9.57 8.24
C SER A 259 -15.40 -9.21 7.30
N ASP A 260 -15.09 -7.92 7.14
CA ASP A 260 -13.95 -7.50 6.33
C ASP A 260 -12.64 -7.94 6.97
N MET A 261 -12.50 -7.78 8.29
CA MET A 261 -11.29 -8.20 9.02
C MET A 261 -11.02 -9.71 8.90
N ASN A 262 -12.05 -10.55 8.96
CA ASN A 262 -11.89 -11.99 8.75
C ASN A 262 -11.41 -12.32 7.32
N LYS A 263 -12.01 -11.69 6.30
CA LYS A 263 -11.61 -11.88 4.90
C LYS A 263 -10.19 -11.38 4.62
N ILE A 264 -9.81 -10.25 5.24
CA ILE A 264 -8.44 -9.75 5.21
C ILE A 264 -7.50 -10.78 5.83
N ALA A 265 -7.83 -11.32 7.01
CA ALA A 265 -7.00 -12.32 7.68
C ALA A 265 -6.76 -13.54 6.78
N ASP A 266 -7.83 -14.14 6.24
CA ASP A 266 -7.75 -15.30 5.36
C ASP A 266 -6.88 -15.01 4.12
N SER A 267 -7.09 -13.87 3.46
CA SER A 267 -6.33 -13.47 2.27
C SER A 267 -4.84 -13.23 2.56
N ILE A 268 -4.51 -12.63 3.70
CA ILE A 268 -3.12 -12.42 4.12
C ILE A 268 -2.45 -13.76 4.41
N VAL A 269 -3.14 -14.68 5.10
CA VAL A 269 -2.61 -16.02 5.39
C VAL A 269 -2.30 -16.78 4.11
N GLU A 270 -3.22 -16.80 3.14
CA GLU A 270 -3.00 -17.43 1.83
C GLU A 270 -1.80 -16.83 1.09
N THR A 271 -1.68 -15.49 1.11
CA THR A 271 -0.56 -14.80 0.45
C THR A 271 0.78 -15.11 1.11
N LEU A 272 0.84 -15.09 2.45
CA LEU A 272 2.05 -15.42 3.21
C LEU A 272 2.46 -16.88 3.02
N ILE A 273 1.50 -17.82 2.98
CA ILE A 273 1.76 -19.22 2.64
C ILE A 273 2.45 -19.28 1.28
N GLY A 274 1.92 -18.61 0.25
CA GLY A 274 2.53 -18.57 -1.08
C GLY A 274 3.96 -18.03 -1.08
N ILE A 275 4.21 -16.93 -0.35
CA ILE A 275 5.54 -16.30 -0.24
C ILE A 275 6.55 -17.25 0.43
N HIS A 276 6.14 -17.95 1.48
CA HIS A 276 7.05 -18.79 2.28
C HIS A 276 7.14 -20.26 1.83
N HIS A 277 6.16 -20.80 1.11
CA HIS A 277 6.14 -22.20 0.66
C HIS A 277 6.96 -22.49 -0.62
N VAL A 278 7.39 -21.48 -1.39
CA VAL A 278 8.25 -21.68 -2.57
C VAL A 278 9.67 -22.17 -2.20
N ARG A 279 10.01 -22.26 -0.90
CA ARG A 279 11.29 -22.79 -0.41
C ARG A 279 11.31 -24.29 -0.06
N ILE A 280 10.26 -25.05 -0.32
CA ILE A 280 10.36 -26.52 -0.19
C ILE A 280 11.08 -27.05 -1.44
N GLU A 281 12.39 -27.23 -1.28
CA GLU A 281 13.31 -27.85 -2.23
C GLU A 281 12.66 -29.04 -2.95
N TYR A 282 12.72 -29.03 -4.28
CA TYR A 282 12.79 -30.28 -5.01
C TYR A 282 14.04 -31.01 -4.50
N GLU A 283 13.86 -32.07 -3.72
CA GLU A 283 14.92 -33.04 -3.46
C GLU A 283 15.41 -33.57 -4.82
N ILE A 284 16.44 -32.96 -5.38
CA ILE A 284 17.19 -33.55 -6.49
C ILE A 284 17.76 -34.84 -5.92
N GLY A 285 17.20 -35.95 -6.38
CA GLY A 285 17.40 -37.28 -5.83
C GLY A 285 18.86 -37.54 -5.51
N LYS A 286 19.14 -37.81 -4.22
CA LYS A 286 20.31 -38.60 -3.85
C LYS A 286 20.09 -40.00 -4.41
N GLU A 287 20.60 -40.23 -5.63
CA GLU A 287 20.90 -41.57 -6.09
C GLU A 287 21.82 -42.22 -5.05
N LYS A 288 21.25 -43.17 -4.31
CA LYS A 288 22.02 -44.20 -3.62
C LYS A 288 22.56 -45.14 -4.68
N ASN A 289 23.83 -45.01 -5.02
CA ASN A 289 24.64 -46.10 -5.54
C ASN A 289 25.87 -46.17 -4.60
N GLY A 290 26.08 -47.20 -3.78
CA GLY A 290 25.86 -48.62 -4.07
C GLY A 290 27.08 -49.13 -4.79
#